data_AF-A0A7S0U6S5-F1
#
_entry.id   AF-A0A7S0U6S5-F1
#
_cell.length_a   1.000
_cell.length_b   1.000
_cell.length_c   1.000
_cell.angle_alpha   90.00
_cell.angle_beta   90.00
_cell.angle_gamma   90.00
#
_symmetry.space_group_name_H-M   'P 1'
#
loop_
_entity.id
_entity.type
_entity.pdbx_description
1 polymer ?
#
loop_
_entity_poly.entity_id
_entity_poly.type
_entity_poly.pdbx_seq_one_letter_code
_entity_poly.pdbx_strand_id
1 'polypeptide(L)'
;PGKSGEGFAGLERLSRSMALKPGTGLAGKTWETGELEWSEDLTVKGSALEGSPRQAAVEAAGIMASLTVPVKTDEGKVVAVVVLLSQKVEPAVEAKMTALEALST
;
A
#
# COMPACT_ATOMS: atom_id res chain seq x y z
N PRO A 1 -7.00 -14.37 -20.03
CA PRO A 1 -5.71 -15.00 -19.66
C PRO A 1 -4.87 -14.03 -18.83
N GLY A 2 -4.80 -14.26 -17.51
CA GLY A 2 -4.16 -13.34 -16.56
C GLY A 2 -2.65 -13.29 -16.76
N LYS A 3 -2.10 -12.07 -16.85
CA LYS A 3 -0.66 -11.79 -16.73
C LYS A 3 -0.16 -11.99 -15.29
N SER A 4 -0.73 -12.93 -14.53
CA SER A 4 -0.83 -12.87 -13.07
C SER A 4 0.37 -13.45 -12.31
N GLY A 5 1.35 -14.07 -12.97
CA GLY A 5 2.53 -14.63 -12.30
C GLY A 5 3.75 -13.71 -12.29
N GLU A 6 4.18 -13.27 -13.48
CA GLU A 6 5.46 -12.56 -13.63
C GLU A 6 5.44 -11.13 -13.10
N GLY A 7 4.33 -10.40 -13.27
CA GLY A 7 4.19 -9.04 -12.75
C GLY A 7 4.29 -8.99 -11.22
N PHE A 8 3.65 -9.94 -10.53
CA PHE A 8 3.76 -10.08 -9.08
C PHE A 8 5.18 -10.46 -8.64
N ALA A 9 5.83 -11.41 -9.31
CA ALA A 9 7.21 -11.79 -8.99
C ALA A 9 8.19 -10.61 -9.14
N GLY A 10 8.00 -9.77 -10.17
CA GLY A 10 8.77 -8.55 -10.36
C GLY A 10 8.56 -7.52 -9.25
N LEU A 11 7.30 -7.25 -8.90
CA LEU A 11 6.94 -6.34 -7.80
C LEU A 11 7.47 -6.82 -6.45
N GLU A 12 7.35 -8.12 -6.17
CA GLU A 12 7.83 -8.76 -4.95
C GLU A 12 9.36 -8.68 -4.84
N ARG A 13 10.09 -9.01 -5.92
CA ARG A 13 11.55 -8.90 -5.96
C ARG A 13 12.02 -7.46 -5.74
N LEU A 14 11.41 -6.49 -6.41
CA LEU A 14 11.72 -5.07 -6.22
C LEU A 14 11.47 -4.66 -4.77
N SER A 15 10.30 -4.99 -4.23
CA SER A 15 9.90 -4.64 -2.86
C SER A 15 10.88 -5.17 -1.81
N ARG A 16 11.42 -6.39 -1.99
CA ARG A 16 12.44 -6.95 -1.08
C ARG A 16 13.76 -6.19 -1.04
N SER A 17 14.12 -5.54 -2.14
CA SER A 17 15.40 -4.81 -2.26
C SER A 17 15.31 -3.34 -1.87
N MET A 18 14.10 -2.83 -1.62
CA MET A 18 13.86 -1.41 -1.40
C MET A 18 13.99 -1.03 0.07
N ALA A 19 14.61 0.13 0.30
CA ALA A 19 14.47 0.90 1.51
C ALA A 19 13.83 2.25 1.15
N LEU A 20 12.70 2.56 1.77
CA LEU A 20 11.97 3.80 1.56
C LEU A 20 12.26 4.76 2.72
N LYS A 21 12.46 6.03 2.41
CA LYS A 21 12.46 7.07 3.45
C LYS A 21 11.01 7.27 3.96
N PRO A 22 10.82 7.70 5.21
CA PRO A 22 9.54 8.24 5.66
C PRO A 22 8.97 9.24 4.65
N GLY A 23 7.65 9.23 4.47
CA GLY A 23 6.92 10.05 3.49
C GLY A 23 6.99 9.55 2.04
N THR A 24 7.87 8.60 1.69
CA THR A 24 8.05 8.18 0.29
C THR A 24 7.06 7.09 -0.14
N GLY A 25 6.14 7.46 -1.04
CA GLY A 25 5.10 6.57 -1.57
C GLY A 25 4.15 6.05 -0.49
N LEU A 26 3.28 5.10 -0.86
CA LEU A 26 2.23 4.56 0.02
C LEU A 26 2.75 4.13 1.41
N ALA A 27 3.76 3.27 1.46
CA ALA A 27 4.28 2.75 2.72
C ALA A 27 5.01 3.81 3.55
N GLY A 28 5.79 4.68 2.90
CA GLY A 28 6.52 5.75 3.59
C GLY A 28 5.59 6.80 4.17
N LYS A 29 4.51 7.13 3.47
CA LYS A 29 3.49 8.07 3.97
C LYS A 29 2.79 7.53 5.22
N THR A 30 2.31 6.29 5.21
CA THR A 30 1.75 5.64 6.41
C THR A 30 2.75 5.54 7.56
N TRP A 31 4.03 5.32 7.26
CA TRP A 31 5.07 5.35 8.29
C TRP A 31 5.20 6.73 8.95
N GLU A 32 5.16 7.80 8.15
CA GLU A 32 5.32 9.17 8.61
C GLU A 32 4.10 9.68 9.38
N THR A 33 2.89 9.42 8.87
CA THR A 33 1.65 9.88 9.51
C THR A 33 1.23 9.00 10.67
N GLY A 34 1.57 7.71 10.63
CA GLY A 34 0.99 6.72 11.53
C GLY A 34 -0.50 6.50 11.28
N GLU A 35 -1.03 6.89 10.12
CA GLU A 35 -2.43 6.72 9.76
C GLU A 35 -2.60 5.60 8.73
N LEU A 36 -3.69 4.86 8.87
CA LEU A 36 -4.13 3.91 7.85
C LEU A 36 -4.53 4.69 6.59
N GLU A 37 -4.11 4.22 5.43
CA GLU A 37 -4.47 4.83 4.16
C GLU A 37 -5.09 3.80 3.21
N TRP A 38 -6.28 4.11 2.72
CA TRP A 38 -6.99 3.33 1.72
C TRP A 38 -6.96 4.07 0.39
N SER A 39 -6.46 3.40 -0.66
CA SER A 39 -6.51 3.89 -2.03
C SER A 39 -7.40 2.96 -2.86
N GLU A 40 -8.59 3.46 -3.19
CA GLU A 40 -9.62 2.70 -3.89
C GLU A 40 -9.23 2.37 -5.32
N ASP A 41 -8.59 3.35 -5.98
CA ASP A 41 -8.09 3.25 -7.34
C ASP A 41 -6.75 4.01 -7.46
N LEU A 42 -5.68 3.25 -7.67
CA LEU A 42 -4.31 3.73 -7.87
C LEU A 42 -4.05 4.15 -9.32
N THR A 43 -4.95 3.81 -10.25
CA THR A 43 -4.78 4.10 -11.69
C THR A 43 -5.17 5.52 -12.06
N VAL A 44 -5.87 6.23 -11.17
CA VAL A 44 -6.24 7.63 -11.37
C VAL A 44 -5.04 8.55 -11.20
N LYS A 45 -5.02 9.64 -11.96
CA LYS A 45 -4.00 10.69 -11.85
C LYS A 45 -4.06 11.35 -10.47
N GLY A 46 -2.91 11.61 -9.88
CA GLY A 46 -2.75 12.18 -8.55
C GLY A 46 -2.89 11.15 -7.42
N SER A 47 -2.97 9.85 -7.73
CA SER A 47 -2.96 8.80 -6.70
C SER A 47 -1.62 8.78 -5.97
N ALA A 48 -1.60 8.19 -4.77
CA ALA A 48 -0.37 8.00 -4.00
C ALA A 48 0.65 7.03 -4.65
N LEU A 49 0.28 6.41 -5.78
CA LEU A 49 1.22 5.68 -6.64
C LEU A 49 2.05 6.61 -7.52
N GLU A 50 1.52 7.77 -7.90
CA GLU A 50 2.19 8.69 -8.82
C GLU A 50 3.51 9.20 -8.21
N GLY A 51 4.61 9.00 -8.94
CA GLY A 51 5.95 9.35 -8.47
C GLY A 51 6.54 8.36 -7.46
N SER A 52 5.86 7.25 -7.17
CA SER A 52 6.40 6.18 -6.33
C SER A 52 7.60 5.49 -7.00
N PRO A 53 8.68 5.17 -6.26
CA PRO A 53 9.82 4.42 -6.82
C PRO A 53 9.47 3.04 -7.40
N ARG A 54 8.30 2.48 -7.05
CA ARG A 54 7.81 1.18 -7.56
C ARG A 54 6.62 1.29 -8.51
N GLN A 55 6.26 2.50 -8.97
CA GLN A 55 5.10 2.73 -9.83
C GLN A 55 5.03 1.75 -11.00
N ALA A 56 6.08 1.68 -11.82
CA ALA A 56 6.10 0.80 -12.99
C ALA A 56 5.93 -0.69 -12.65
N ALA A 57 6.45 -1.16 -11.51
CA ALA A 57 6.29 -2.55 -11.08
C ALA A 57 4.87 -2.83 -10.58
N VAL A 58 4.23 -1.86 -9.90
CA VAL A 58 2.84 -1.94 -9.45
C VAL A 58 1.89 -1.97 -10.66
N GLU A 59 2.13 -1.11 -11.65
CA GLU A 59 1.39 -1.09 -12.93
C GLU A 59 1.56 -2.40 -13.72
N ALA A 60 2.81 -2.91 -13.83
CA ALA A 60 3.09 -4.18 -14.51
C ALA A 60 2.44 -5.39 -13.81
N ALA A 61 2.31 -5.33 -12.48
CA ALA A 61 1.58 -6.33 -11.70
C ALA A 61 0.05 -6.17 -11.80
N GLY A 62 -0.46 -5.13 -12.46
CA GLY A 62 -1.89 -4.88 -12.60
C GLY A 62 -2.58 -4.57 -11.28
N ILE A 63 -1.85 -4.00 -10.31
CA ILE A 63 -2.42 -3.57 -9.04
C ILE A 63 -3.21 -2.28 -9.26
N MET A 64 -4.41 -2.25 -8.68
CA MET A 64 -5.39 -1.18 -8.85
C MET A 64 -5.80 -0.56 -7.52
N ALA A 65 -5.72 -1.28 -6.39
CA ALA A 65 -6.06 -0.71 -5.09
C ALA A 65 -5.03 -1.13 -4.04
N SER A 66 -4.93 -0.34 -2.97
CA SER A 66 -4.08 -0.67 -1.84
C SER A 66 -4.67 -0.22 -0.51
N LEU A 67 -4.29 -0.94 0.53
CA LEU A 67 -4.45 -0.56 1.91
C LEU A 67 -3.10 -0.59 2.60
N THR A 68 -2.74 0.50 3.26
CA THR A 68 -1.54 0.58 4.10
C THR A 68 -1.91 0.76 5.55
N VAL A 69 -1.43 -0.14 6.40
CA VAL A 69 -1.80 -0.23 7.82
C VAL A 69 -0.54 -0.05 8.66
N PRO A 70 -0.49 0.94 9.55
CA PRO A 70 0.62 1.09 10.48
C PRO A 70 0.53 0.04 11.59
N VAL A 71 1.64 -0.61 11.90
CA VAL A 71 1.79 -1.43 13.10
C VAL A 71 2.45 -0.57 14.16
N LYS A 72 1.77 -0.39 15.29
CA LYS A 72 2.20 0.50 16.37
C LYS A 72 2.54 -0.28 17.63
N THR A 73 3.39 0.29 18.47
CA THR A 73 3.52 -0.13 19.87
C THR A 73 2.38 0.46 20.70
N ASP A 74 2.20 -0.03 21.93
CA ASP A 74 1.23 0.49 22.89
C ASP A 74 1.43 2.00 23.17
N GLU A 75 2.65 2.52 23.03
CA GLU A 75 2.97 3.95 23.15
C GLU A 75 2.69 4.76 21.88
N GLY A 76 2.10 4.14 20.84
CA GLY A 76 1.71 4.77 19.59
C GLY A 76 2.84 4.91 18.55
N LYS A 77 4.02 4.33 18.80
CA LYS A 77 5.15 4.42 17.86
C LYS A 77 4.98 3.43 16.72
N VAL A 78 5.04 3.90 15.46
CA VAL A 78 5.05 3.03 14.28
C VAL A 78 6.36 2.21 14.23
N VAL A 79 6.23 0.88 14.12
CA VAL A 79 7.36 -0.06 14.03
C VAL A 79 7.38 -0.87 12.73
N ALA A 80 6.25 -0.97 12.05
CA ALA A 80 6.15 -1.55 10.71
C ALA A 80 4.97 -0.95 9.94
N VAL A 81 4.94 -1.17 8.64
CA VAL A 81 3.78 -0.88 7.78
C VAL A 81 3.45 -2.12 6.98
N VAL A 82 2.21 -2.56 7.07
CA VAL A 82 1.66 -3.63 6.23
C VAL A 82 1.03 -3.00 5.00
N VAL A 83 1.33 -3.53 3.82
CA VAL A 83 0.74 -3.09 2.55
C VAL A 83 -0.01 -4.25 1.93
N LEU A 84 -1.32 -4.10 1.76
CA LEU A 84 -2.19 -5.03 1.05
C LEU A 84 -2.51 -4.43 -0.32
N LEU A 85 -2.46 -5.27 -1.36
CA LEU A 85 -2.62 -4.85 -2.76
C LEU A 85 -3.70 -5.69 -3.43
N SER A 86 -4.51 -5.07 -4.28
CA SER A 86 -5.54 -5.73 -5.08
C SER A 86 -5.38 -5.42 -6.56
N GLN A 87 -5.69 -6.39 -7.43
CA GLN A 87 -5.80 -6.19 -8.89
C GLN A 87 -7.19 -5.72 -9.31
N LYS A 88 -8.00 -5.26 -8.37
CA LYS A 88 -9.33 -4.71 -8.58
C LYS A 88 -9.41 -3.36 -7.89
N VAL A 89 -10.24 -2.47 -8.44
CA VAL A 89 -10.70 -1.29 -7.69
C VAL A 89 -11.49 -1.81 -6.49
N GLU A 90 -11.17 -1.30 -5.31
CA GLU A 90 -11.79 -1.71 -4.06
C GLU A 90 -12.32 -0.46 -3.34
N PRO A 91 -13.63 -0.16 -3.43
CA PRO A 91 -14.21 0.96 -2.70
C PRO A 91 -14.02 0.80 -1.20
N ALA A 92 -13.71 1.90 -0.50
CA ALA A 92 -13.71 1.89 0.94
C ALA A 92 -15.14 1.64 1.43
N VAL A 93 -15.30 0.68 2.34
CA VAL A 93 -16.57 0.46 3.04
C VAL A 93 -16.29 0.74 4.50
N GLU A 94 -17.04 1.66 5.11
CA GLU A 94 -16.88 2.09 6.51
C GLU A 94 -16.64 0.91 7.47
N ALA A 95 -17.48 -0.14 7.39
CA ALA A 95 -17.31 -1.33 8.23
C ALA A 95 -15.97 -2.06 8.04
N LYS A 96 -15.41 -2.08 6.82
CA LYS A 96 -14.08 -2.63 6.56
C LYS A 96 -13.00 -1.72 7.15
N MET A 97 -13.16 -0.40 7.00
CA MET A 97 -12.21 0.59 7.53
C MET A 97 -12.13 0.51 9.06
N THR A 98 -13.26 0.51 9.76
CA THR A 98 -13.31 0.37 11.22
C THR A 98 -12.65 -0.94 11.69
N ALA A 99 -12.91 -2.05 10.99
CA ALA A 99 -12.30 -3.34 11.34
C ALA A 99 -10.76 -3.33 11.19
N LEU A 100 -10.23 -2.57 10.22
CA LEU A 100 -8.79 -2.46 9.98
C LEU A 100 -8.12 -1.47 10.92
N GLU A 101 -8.80 -0.39 11.28
CA GLU A 101 -8.34 0.55 12.32
C GLU A 101 -8.16 -0.16 13.67
N ALA A 102 -9.07 -1.06 14.03
CA ALA A 102 -8.97 -1.88 15.24
C ALA A 102 -7.76 -2.85 15.25
N LEU A 103 -7.15 -3.12 14.09
CA LEU A 103 -5.91 -3.92 13.99
C LEU A 103 -4.65 -3.05 14.09
N SER A 104 -4.80 -1.72 14.09
CA SER A 104 -3.69 -0.75 14.14
C SER A 104 -3.45 -0.17 15.54
N THR A 105 -4.25 -0.59 16.53
CA THR A 105 -4.21 -0.22 17.95
C THR A 105 -3.59 -1.32 18.78
#